data_AF-A0A3D3V589-F1
#
_entry.id   AF-A0A3D3V589-F1
#
_cell.length_a   1.000
_cell.length_b   1.000
_cell.length_c   1.000
_cell.angle_alpha   90.00
_cell.angle_beta   90.00
_cell.angle_gamma   90.00
#
_symmetry.space_group_name_H-M   'P 1'
#
loop_
_entity.id
_entity.type
_entity.pdbx_description
1 polymer ?
#
loop_
_entity_poly.entity_id
_entity_poly.type
_entity_poly.pdbx_seq_one_letter_code
_entity_poly.pdbx_strand_id
1 'polypeptide(L)' 'MKYIPVIGMEVHVELKTHSKMFCNSKNGLGLEKKPNIHICPVCTAQPG' A
#
# COMPACT_ATOMS: atom_id res chain seq x y z
N MET A 1 25.86 -35.80 8.09
CA MET A 1 24.55 -35.32 8.55
C MET A 1 23.74 -34.87 7.34
N LYS A 2 22.45 -35.21 7.26
CA LYS A 2 21.56 -34.79 6.17
C LYS A 2 20.63 -33.72 6.74
N TYR A 3 20.80 -32.46 6.34
CA TYR A 3 20.00 -31.34 6.85
C TYR A 3 18.70 -31.20 6.07
N ILE A 4 17.66 -30.69 6.74
CA ILE A 4 16.38 -30.32 6.11
C ILE A 4 16.28 -28.80 6.14
N PRO A 5 16.24 -28.12 4.98
CA PRO A 5 16.05 -26.68 4.96
C PRO A 5 14.62 -26.33 5.37
N VAL A 6 14.48 -25.32 6.24
CA VAL A 6 13.21 -24.69 6.57
C VAL A 6 13.30 -23.24 6.11
N ILE A 7 12.45 -22.86 5.17
CA ILE A 7 12.46 -21.54 4.54
C ILE A 7 11.05 -20.94 4.67
N GLY A 8 10.98 -19.68 5.11
CA GLY A 8 9.76 -18.88 5.15
C GLY A 8 9.93 -17.63 4.30
N MET A 9 8.84 -17.19 3.67
CA MET A 9 8.78 -15.95 2.90
C MET A 9 7.52 -15.19 3.23
N GLU A 10 7.64 -13.86 3.32
CA GLU A 10 6.51 -12.93 3.38
C GLU A 10 6.56 -12.09 2.11
N VAL A 11 5.42 -11.99 1.42
CA VAL A 11 5.33 -11.32 0.13
C VAL A 11 4.21 -10.29 0.19
N HIS A 12 4.52 -9.04 -0.16
CA HIS A 12 3.56 -7.98 -0.34
C HIS A 12 3.43 -7.60 -1.82
N VAL A 13 2.19 -7.37 -2.25
CA VAL A 13 1.86 -6.92 -3.61
C VAL A 13 0.90 -5.74 -3.49
N GLU A 14 1.17 -4.68 -4.23
CA GLU A 14 0.27 -3.53 -4.34
C GLU A 14 -0.82 -3.82 -5.39
N LEU A 15 -2.09 -3.75 -4.98
CA LEU A 15 -3.21 -3.98 -5.90
C LEU A 15 -3.42 -2.76 -6.81
N LYS A 16 -3.63 -3.02 -8.10
CA LYS A 16 -3.90 -1.98 -9.11
C LYS A 16 -5.35 -1.48 -9.10
N THR A 17 -5.84 -1.06 -7.94
CA THR A 17 -7.18 -0.50 -7.75
C THR A 17 -7.26 0.94 -8.26
N HIS A 18 -8.48 1.45 -8.48
CA HIS A 18 -8.68 2.87 -8.83
C HIS A 18 -8.58 3.79 -7.60
N SER A 19 -9.06 3.34 -6.43
CA SER A 19 -9.02 4.05 -5.15
C SER A 19 -8.17 3.32 -4.11
N LYS A 20 -7.77 4.04 -3.06
CA LYS A 20 -7.17 3.44 -1.86
C LYS A 20 -8.16 2.51 -1.15
N MET A 21 -7.63 1.68 -0.26
CA MET A 21 -8.40 0.62 0.42
C MET A 21 -9.56 1.16 1.28
N PHE A 22 -9.35 2.28 1.97
CA PHE A 22 -10.29 2.79 2.99
C PHE A 22 -10.85 4.18 2.70
N CYS A 23 -10.58 4.73 1.52
CA CYS A 23 -11.10 6.03 1.11
C CYS A 23 -11.17 6.17 -0.41
N ASN A 24 -11.84 7.22 -0.88
CA ASN A 24 -12.03 7.49 -2.31
C ASN A 24 -10.82 8.18 -2.99
N SER A 25 -9.72 8.42 -2.26
CA SER A 25 -8.51 8.97 -2.88
C SER A 25 -7.95 7.99 -3.92
N LYS A 26 -7.41 8.53 -5.01
CA LYS A 26 -6.78 7.74 -6.07
C LYS A 26 -5.63 6.89 -5.52
N ASN A 27 -5.56 5.64 -5.96
CA ASN A 27 -4.38 4.81 -5.79
C ASN A 27 -3.41 5.12 -6.95
N GLY A 28 -2.40 5.97 -6.70
CA GLY A 28 -1.53 6.47 -7.77
C GLY A 28 -0.30 5.61 -8.05
N LEU A 29 -0.13 4.47 -7.37
CA LEU A 29 0.88 3.45 -7.67
C LEU A 29 2.32 4.00 -7.67
N GLY A 30 2.57 5.06 -6.90
CA GLY A 30 3.86 5.74 -6.83
C GLY A 30 4.25 6.51 -8.10
N LEU A 31 3.30 6.78 -9.01
CA LEU A 31 3.53 7.51 -10.27
C LEU A 31 3.41 9.04 -10.11
N GLU A 32 3.04 9.51 -8.94
CA GLU A 32 2.84 10.92 -8.66
C GLU A 32 4.17 11.69 -8.57
N LYS A 33 4.23 12.86 -9.21
CA LYS A 33 5.45 13.71 -9.21
C LYS A 33 5.53 14.67 -8.02
N LYS A 34 4.42 14.88 -7.30
CA LYS A 34 4.33 15.82 -6.18
C LYS A 34 3.86 15.10 -4.92
N PRO A 35 4.45 15.42 -3.75
CA PRO A 35 4.01 14.83 -2.48
C PRO A 35 2.59 15.29 -2.14
N ASN A 36 1.88 14.45 -1.36
CA ASN A 36 0.58 14.78 -0.75
C ASN A 36 -0.51 15.22 -1.75
N ILE A 37 -0.49 14.71 -3.00
CA ILE A 37 -1.48 15.08 -4.04
C ILE A 37 -2.74 14.18 -4.05
N HIS A 38 -2.65 12.97 -3.52
CA HIS A 38 -3.77 12.02 -3.44
C HIS A 38 -4.11 11.70 -1.98
N ILE A 39 -4.43 12.75 -1.22
CA ILE A 39 -4.78 12.65 0.20
C ILE A 39 -6.22 13.11 0.46
N CYS A 40 -6.78 12.64 1.57
CA CYS A 40 -8.03 13.10 2.15
C CYS A 40 -7.96 12.88 3.67
N PRO A 41 -8.89 13.47 4.45
CA PRO A 41 -8.93 13.33 5.91
C PRO A 41 -8.77 11.89 6.41
N VAL A 42 -9.41 10.92 5.74
CA VAL A 42 -9.33 9.50 6.12
C VAL A 42 -7.91 8.94 6.01
N CYS A 43 -7.25 9.09 4.85
CA CYS A 43 -5.91 8.49 4.68
C CYS A 43 -4.79 9.30 5.33
N THR A 44 -5.09 10.50 5.83
CA THR A 44 -4.17 11.30 6.66
C THR A 44 -4.58 11.34 8.13
N ALA A 45 -5.51 10.47 8.53
CA ALA A 45 -5.96 10.30 9.91
C ALA A 45 -6.31 11.63 10.60
N GLN A 46 -6.98 12.53 9.89
CA GLN A 46 -7.52 13.73 10.52
C GLN A 46 -8.66 13.36 11.48
N PRO A 47 -8.93 14.20 12.49
CA PRO A 47 -10.10 14.00 13.35
C PRO A 47 -11.41 14.14 12.55
N GLY A 48 -12.29 13.16 12.66
CA GLY A 48 -13.60 13.12 11.96
C GLY A 48 -13.51 12.61 10.53
#